data_AF-A0A975R9Z9-F1
#
_entry.id   AF-A0A975R9Z9-F1
#
_cell.length_a   1.000
_cell.length_b   1.000
_cell.length_c   1.000
_cell.angle_alpha   90.00
_cell.angle_beta   90.00
_cell.angle_gamma   90.00
#
_symmetry.space_group_name_H-M   'P 1'
#
loop_
_entity.id
_entity.type
_entity.pdbx_description
1 polymer ?
#
loop_
_entity_poly.entity_id
_entity_poly.type
_entity_poly.pdbx_seq_one_letter_code
_entity_poly.pdbx_strand_id
1 'polypeptide(L)' 'MLTGDKNLRQAAEQENVVVKGTLWIVEAMLTQQLIDSQTVRRAYQSMKQKGRRLPWDEAEKRLLAIEAKP' A
#
# COMPACT_ATOMS: atom_id res chain seq x y z
N MET A 1 -1.39 -14.95 -4.48
CA MET A 1 -1.91 -14.85 -3.10
C MET A 1 -1.16 -15.89 -2.29
N LEU A 2 -0.47 -15.48 -1.23
CA LEU A 2 0.19 -16.43 -0.34
C LEU A 2 -0.91 -17.05 0.52
N THR A 3 -1.05 -18.37 0.48
CA THR A 3 -2.14 -19.15 1.07
C THR A 3 -2.27 -19.04 2.60
N GLY A 4 -1.34 -18.36 3.29
CA GLY A 4 -1.30 -18.24 4.75
C GLY A 4 -2.17 -17.13 5.35
N ASP A 5 -2.49 -16.06 4.62
CA ASP A 5 -3.15 -14.87 5.20
C ASP A 5 -4.68 -15.02 5.37
N LYS A 6 -5.26 -16.13 4.90
CA LYS A 6 -6.71 -16.34 4.93
C LYS A 6 -7.24 -16.37 6.38
N ASN A 7 -6.57 -17.14 7.24
CA ASN A 7 -6.95 -17.24 8.65
C ASN A 7 -6.75 -15.91 9.38
N LEU A 8 -5.70 -15.17 9.01
CA LEU A 8 -5.41 -13.85 9.58
C LEU A 8 -6.48 -12.81 9.18
N ARG A 9 -6.96 -12.84 7.93
CA ARG A 9 -8.09 -12.00 7.49
C ARG A 9 -9.38 -12.33 8.23
N GLN A 10 -9.69 -13.61 8.37
CA GLN A 10 -10.90 -14.04 9.09
C GLN A 10 -10.87 -13.64 10.57
N ALA A 11 -9.72 -13.76 11.23
CA ALA A 11 -9.55 -13.29 12.60
C ALA A 11 -9.73 -11.76 12.70
N ALA A 12 -9.16 -11.00 11.77
CA ALA A 12 -9.34 -9.55 11.73
C ALA A 12 -10.80 -9.14 11.51
N GLU A 13 -11.54 -9.85 10.65
CA GLU A 13 -12.98 -9.65 10.45
C GLU A 13 -13.78 -9.94 11.73
N GLN A 14 -13.46 -11.03 12.45
CA GLN A 14 -14.12 -11.39 13.71
C GLN A 14 -13.88 -10.36 14.82
N GLU A 15 -12.68 -9.79 14.89
CA GLU A 15 -12.27 -8.80 15.88
C GLU A 15 -12.58 -7.35 15.47
N ASN A 16 -13.27 -7.13 14.34
CA ASN A 16 -13.52 -5.79 13.76
C ASN A 16 -12.25 -4.96 13.53
N VAL A 17 -11.13 -5.62 13.22
CA VAL A 17 -9.84 -4.97 12.95
C VAL A 17 -9.65 -4.77 11.45
N VAL A 18 -9.28 -3.55 11.06
CA VAL A 18 -9.04 -3.21 9.65
C VAL A 18 -7.77 -3.92 9.15
N VAL A 19 -7.95 -4.80 8.16
CA VAL A 19 -6.82 -5.43 7.45
C VAL A 19 -6.16 -4.41 6.54
N LYS A 20 -4.86 -4.19 6.74
CA LYS A 20 -4.05 -3.24 5.99
C LYS A 20 -3.03 -3.98 5.12
N GLY A 21 -3.07 -3.74 3.81
CA GLY A 21 -2.11 -4.31 2.85
C GLY A 21 -0.85 -3.45 2.69
N THR A 22 0.05 -3.87 1.79
CA THR A 22 1.32 -3.16 1.53
C THR A 22 1.13 -1.72 1.08
N LEU A 23 0.08 -1.40 0.32
CA LEU A 23 -0.25 -0.03 -0.07
C LEU A 23 -0.48 0.87 1.14
N TRP A 24 -1.21 0.38 2.14
CA TRP A 24 -1.51 1.15 3.34
C TRP A 24 -0.25 1.53 4.11
N ILE A 25 0.75 0.64 4.17
CA ILE A 25 2.02 0.94 4.85
C ILE A 25 2.75 2.10 4.15
N VAL A 26 2.80 2.08 2.82
CA VAL A 26 3.44 3.15 2.04
C VAL A 26 2.71 4.49 2.25
N GLU A 27 1.38 4.47 2.25
CA GLU A 27 0.54 5.65 2.53
C GLU A 27 0.78 6.21 3.95
N ALA A 28 0.90 5.33 4.95
CA ALA A 28 1.17 5.72 6.32
C ALA A 28 2.57 6.35 6.46
N MET A 29 3.58 5.78 5.80
CA MET A 29 4.94 6.34 5.78
C MET A 29 4.97 7.72 5.11
N LEU A 30 4.23 7.91 4.03
CA LEU A 30 4.12 9.21 3.34
C LEU A 30 3.40 10.24 4.21
N THR A 31 2.30 9.85 4.86
CA THR A 31 1.50 10.72 5.75
C THR A 31 2.29 11.14 6.99
N GLN A 32 3.11 10.23 7.54
CA GLN A 32 4.00 10.52 8.66
C GLN A 32 5.33 11.18 8.22
N GLN A 33 5.46 11.54 6.94
CA GLN A 33 6.64 12.19 6.36
C GLN A 33 7.96 11.41 6.56
N LEU A 34 7.87 10.08 6.72
CA LEU A 34 9.03 9.19 6.81
C LEU A 34 9.69 8.98 5.44
N ILE A 35 8.91 9.17 4.37
CA ILE A 35 9.32 9.16 2.97
C ILE A 35 8.56 10.26 2.23
N ASP A 36 9.12 10.73 1.12
CA ASP A 36 8.45 11.67 0.22
C ASP A 36 7.75 10.97 -0.95
N SER A 37 6.88 11.70 -1.64
CA SER A 37 6.11 11.17 -2.77
C SER A 37 7.01 10.74 -3.93
N GLN A 38 8.14 11.43 -4.14
CA GLN A 38 9.09 11.10 -5.19
C GLN A 38 9.77 9.75 -4.95
N THR A 39 10.09 9.44 -3.70
CA THR A 39 10.63 8.17 -3.24
C THR A 39 9.63 7.05 -3.48
N VAL A 40 8.36 7.28 -3.16
CA VAL A 40 7.28 6.31 -3.43
C VAL A 40 7.16 6.04 -4.93
N ARG A 41 7.15 7.08 -5.78
CA ARG A 41 7.09 6.93 -7.25
C ARG A 41 8.24 6.08 -7.79
N ARG A 42 9.47 6.36 -7.35
CA ARG A 42 10.66 5.57 -7.74
C ARG A 42 10.56 4.13 -7.29
N ALA A 43 10.10 3.88 -6.06
CA ALA A 43 9.91 2.55 -5.53
C ALA A 43 8.85 1.77 -6.33
N TYR A 44 7.70 2.37 -6.62
CA TYR A 44 6.64 1.76 -7.45
C TYR A 44 7.14 1.43 -8.85
N GLN A 45 7.86 2.35 -9.49
CA GLN A 45 8.47 2.09 -10.80
C GLN A 45 9.45 0.92 -10.76
N SER A 46 10.32 0.86 -9.75
CA SER A 46 11.26 -0.27 -9.58
C SER A 46 10.53 -1.60 -9.37
N MET A 47 9.47 -1.61 -8.56
CA MET A 47 8.65 -2.81 -8.35
C MET A 47 7.93 -3.26 -9.63
N LYS A 48 7.42 -2.31 -10.44
CA LYS A 48 6.77 -2.57 -11.72
C LYS A 48 7.76 -3.17 -12.73
N GLN A 49 8.96 -2.60 -12.84
CA GLN A 49 10.03 -3.13 -13.68
C GLN A 49 10.49 -4.53 -13.26
N LYS A 50 10.50 -4.82 -11.96
CA LYS A 50 10.84 -6.14 -11.41
C LYS A 50 9.68 -7.16 -11.49
N GLY A 51 8.57 -6.82 -12.14
CA GLY A 51 7.45 -7.74 -12.35
C GLY A 51 6.67 -8.08 -11.08
N ARG A 52 6.74 -7.25 -10.02
CA ARG A 52 5.93 -7.46 -8.82
C ARG A 52 4.44 -7.27 -9.15
N ARG A 53 3.58 -8.00 -8.46
CA ARG A 53 2.13 -7.86 -8.62
C ARG A 53 1.61 -6.95 -7.50
N LEU A 54 1.28 -5.73 -7.89
CA LEU A 54 0.57 -4.74 -7.08
C LEU A 54 -0.67 -4.31 -7.88
N PRO A 55 -1.80 -3.96 -7.25
CA PRO A 55 -2.90 -3.31 -7.96
C PRO A 55 -2.47 -1.89 -8.35
N TRP A 56 -1.79 -1.77 -9.50
CA TRP A 56 -1.10 -0.54 -9.93
C TRP A 56 -2.04 0.67 -10.04
N ASP A 57 -3.21 0.49 -10.64
CA ASP A 57 -4.18 1.56 -10.81
C ASP A 57 -4.65 2.12 -9.46
N GLU A 58 -4.81 1.24 -8.46
CA GLU A 58 -5.16 1.64 -7.10
C GLU A 58 -3.98 2.33 -6.41
N ALA A 59 -2.78 1.79 -6.55
CA ALA A 59 -1.56 2.36 -5.98
C ALA A 59 -1.32 3.81 -6.46
N GLU A 60 -1.50 4.06 -7.76
CA GLU A 60 -1.35 5.39 -8.36
C GLU A 60 -2.46 6.35 -7.91
N LYS A 61 -3.72 5.91 -7.90
CA LYS A 61 -4.85 6.72 -7.41
C LYS A 61 -4.67 7.17 -5.97
N ARG A 62 -4.22 6.26 -5.09
CA ARG A 62 -4.01 6.57 -3.67
C ARG A 62 -2.85 7.52 -3.45
N LEU A 63 -1.76 7.37 -4.22
CA LEU A 63 -0.63 8.29 -4.16
C LEU A 63 -1.03 9.71 -4.57
N LEU A 64 -1.76 9.86 -5.68
CA LEU A 64 -2.28 11.16 -6.13
C LEU A 64 -3.20 11.81 -5.09
N ALA A 65 -4.04 11.02 -4.44
CA ALA A 65 -4.93 11.52 -3.39
C ALA A 65 -4.18 12.04 -2.15
N ILE A 66 -3.00 11.52 -1.85
CA ILE A 66 -2.14 12.01 -0.75
C ILE A 66 -1.36 13.24 -1.19
N GLU A 67 -0.81 13.25 -2.41
CA GLU A 67 -0.12 14.43 -2.96
C GLU A 67 -1.04 15.66 -3.09
N ALA A 68 -2.34 15.43 -3.28
CA ALA A 68 -3.35 16.50 -3.36
C ALA A 68 -3.79 17.04 -1.99
N LYS A 69 -3.41 16.39 -0.87
CA LYS A 69 -3.70 16.89 0.47
C LYS A 69 -2.58 17.85 0.92
N PRO A 70 -2.91 19.11 1.26
CA PRO A 70 -1.94 20.10 1.71
C PRO A 70 -1.33 19.75 3.07
#